data_AF-A0A7W6C685-F1
#
_entry.id   AF-A0A7W6C685-F1
#
_cell.length_a   1.000
_cell.length_b   1.000
_cell.length_c   1.000
_cell.angle_alpha   90.00
_cell.angle_beta   90.00
_cell.angle_gamma   90.00
#
_symmetry.space_group_name_H-M   'P 1'
#
loop_
_entity.id
_entity.type
_entity.pdbx_description
1 polymer ?
#
loop_
_entity_poly.entity_id
_entity_poly.type
_entity_poly.pdbx_seq_one_letter_code
_entity_poly.pdbx_strand_id
1 'polypeptide(L)'
;MITVYFWAPDMSRNNIGHISLSIGAGQGKGLERYVSWWPGAGDKETFVGKPISSRTYDGDVTAEGGSPTATLSISGLDEAQMKRAWDNMLANNPRYLVYRKNCAWTVKSILDVGTGYDLGAAASDFINLRVSGGVWTPRTVFEYARLLKSRYDSKARKFENATNDAYNLRIS
;
A
#
# COMPACT_ATOMS: atom_id res chain seq x y z
N MET A 1 -8.69 6.65 -7.32
CA MET A 1 -8.92 5.57 -6.33
C MET A 1 -7.67 4.73 -6.23
N ILE A 2 -7.43 4.06 -5.11
CA ILE A 2 -6.35 3.06 -4.98
C ILE A 2 -6.91 1.65 -4.82
N THR A 3 -6.11 0.64 -5.16
CA THR A 3 -6.42 -0.77 -4.96
C THR A 3 -5.22 -1.49 -4.36
N VAL A 4 -5.40 -2.12 -3.20
CA VAL A 4 -4.40 -2.94 -2.51
C VAL A 4 -4.66 -4.41 -2.85
N TYR A 5 -3.61 -5.13 -3.24
CA TYR A 5 -3.65 -6.56 -3.57
C TYR A 5 -2.84 -7.34 -2.55
N PHE A 6 -3.41 -8.40 -1.99
CA PHE A 6 -2.79 -9.23 -0.96
C PHE A 6 -2.75 -10.69 -1.40
N TRP A 7 -1.57 -11.28 -1.37
CA TRP A 7 -1.34 -12.73 -1.49
C TRP A 7 -0.95 -13.27 -0.11
N ALA A 8 -1.72 -14.23 0.37
CA ALA A 8 -1.49 -14.84 1.66
C ALA A 8 -0.19 -15.67 1.67
N PRO A 9 0.53 -15.71 2.80
CA PRO A 9 1.69 -16.58 2.94
C PRO A 9 1.28 -18.04 2.80
N ASP A 10 2.09 -18.81 2.07
CA ASP A 10 1.99 -20.25 1.96
C ASP A 10 3.32 -20.87 2.41
N MET A 11 3.37 -21.23 3.69
CA MET A 11 4.55 -21.82 4.31
C MET A 11 4.88 -23.20 3.73
N SER A 12 3.90 -23.91 3.16
CA SER A 12 4.15 -25.21 2.51
C SER A 12 4.98 -25.07 1.23
N ARG A 13 4.96 -23.87 0.62
CA ARG A 13 5.74 -23.50 -0.56
C ARG A 13 6.87 -22.51 -0.26
N ASN A 14 7.20 -22.30 1.01
CA ASN A 14 8.18 -21.29 1.46
C ASN A 14 7.88 -19.87 0.92
N ASN A 15 6.60 -19.54 0.78
CA ASN A 15 6.13 -18.23 0.34
C ASN A 15 5.70 -17.39 1.55
N ILE A 16 6.36 -16.24 1.75
CA ILE A 16 6.10 -15.30 2.85
C ILE A 16 4.89 -14.38 2.61
N GLY A 17 4.21 -14.55 1.46
CA GLY A 17 3.13 -13.71 0.99
C GLY A 17 3.65 -12.43 0.34
N HIS A 18 2.73 -11.71 -0.29
CA HIS A 18 3.04 -10.48 -1.01
C HIS A 18 1.94 -9.46 -0.87
N ILE A 19 2.31 -8.19 -0.95
CA ILE A 19 1.36 -7.09 -0.99
C ILE A 19 1.83 -6.05 -1.99
N SER A 20 0.89 -5.58 -2.80
CA SER A 20 1.13 -4.52 -3.76
C SER A 20 -0.04 -3.54 -3.78
N LEU A 21 0.18 -2.42 -4.47
CA LEU A 21 -0.76 -1.30 -4.50
C LEU A 21 -0.81 -0.73 -5.91
N SER A 22 -2.01 -0.56 -6.48
CA SER A 22 -2.25 0.27 -7.65
C SER A 22 -2.82 1.63 -7.22
N ILE A 23 -2.16 2.70 -7.64
CA ILE A 23 -2.59 4.08 -7.42
C ILE A 23 -3.19 4.61 -8.71
N GLY A 24 -4.42 5.13 -8.63
CA GLY A 24 -5.15 5.59 -9.79
C GLY A 24 -5.90 4.48 -10.52
N ALA A 25 -6.23 3.36 -9.85
CA ALA A 25 -6.91 2.23 -10.48
C ALA A 25 -8.18 2.65 -11.24
N GLY A 26 -8.24 2.30 -12.53
CA GLY A 26 -9.29 2.70 -13.48
C GLY A 26 -8.99 3.97 -14.26
N GLN A 27 -7.80 4.58 -14.09
CA GLN A 27 -7.36 5.73 -14.89
C GLN A 27 -6.73 5.27 -16.22
N GLY A 28 -6.69 6.16 -17.21
CA GLY A 28 -6.09 5.88 -18.52
C GLY A 28 -4.62 5.42 -18.42
N LYS A 29 -4.17 4.63 -19.40
CA LYS A 29 -2.79 4.13 -19.48
C LYS A 29 -1.77 5.26 -19.26
N GLY A 30 -0.82 5.04 -18.35
CA GLY A 30 0.24 6.00 -17.99
C GLY A 30 -0.04 6.86 -16.75
N LEU A 31 -1.30 6.94 -16.30
CA LEU A 31 -1.67 7.64 -15.06
C LEU A 31 -1.63 6.73 -13.84
N GLU A 32 -1.76 5.42 -14.03
CA GLU A 32 -1.64 4.45 -12.96
C GLU A 32 -0.19 4.28 -12.51
N ARG A 33 0.01 4.02 -11.22
CA ARG A 33 1.29 3.57 -10.67
C ARG A 33 1.07 2.27 -9.92
N TYR A 34 1.77 1.24 -10.34
CA TYR A 34 1.82 -0.02 -9.63
C TYR A 34 3.04 -0.04 -8.71
N VAL A 35 2.77 -0.09 -7.41
CA VAL A 35 3.73 -0.10 -6.32
C VAL A 35 3.95 -1.54 -5.92
N SER A 36 5.02 -2.12 -6.45
CA SER A 36 5.50 -3.44 -6.10
C SER A 36 6.97 -3.59 -6.51
N TRP A 37 7.73 -4.28 -5.67
CA TRP A 37 9.09 -4.67 -6.00
C TRP A 37 9.45 -6.00 -5.36
N TRP A 38 10.35 -6.73 -6.02
CA TRP A 38 11.05 -7.88 -5.46
C TRP A 38 12.57 -7.64 -5.57
N PRO A 39 13.41 -8.30 -4.76
CA PRO A 39 14.85 -8.32 -4.97
C PRO A 39 15.15 -8.81 -6.40
N GLY A 40 15.89 -7.99 -7.14
CA GLY A 40 16.43 -8.37 -8.44
C GLY A 40 17.61 -9.34 -8.31
N ALA A 41 18.12 -9.78 -9.47
CA ALA A 41 19.39 -10.50 -9.54
C ALA A 41 20.53 -9.57 -9.08
N GLY A 42 21.39 -10.02 -8.17
CA GLY A 42 22.47 -9.22 -7.58
C GLY A 42 23.06 -9.86 -6.31
N ASP A 43 24.21 -9.35 -5.89
CA ASP A 43 25.10 -9.96 -4.89
C ASP A 43 24.43 -10.37 -3.59
N LYS A 44 24.92 -11.48 -3.03
CA LYS A 44 24.41 -12.17 -1.84
C LYS A 44 24.77 -11.47 -0.52
N GLU A 45 25.16 -10.19 -0.55
CA GLU A 45 25.53 -9.47 0.67
C GLU A 45 24.28 -9.02 1.43
N THR A 46 23.93 -9.82 2.43
CA THR A 46 22.74 -9.69 3.30
C THR A 46 22.65 -8.34 4.02
N PHE A 47 23.78 -7.62 4.18
CA PHE A 47 23.88 -6.35 4.91
C PHE A 47 23.76 -5.09 4.03
N VAL A 48 24.11 -5.17 2.74
CA VAL A 48 24.05 -4.03 1.81
C VAL A 48 22.66 -3.93 1.14
N GLY A 49 21.89 -5.02 1.17
CA GLY A 49 20.57 -5.12 0.54
C GLY A 49 20.67 -5.34 -0.97
N LYS A 50 19.65 -5.96 -1.57
CA LYS A 50 19.65 -6.29 -3.01
C LYS A 50 19.14 -5.12 -3.85
N PRO A 51 19.58 -4.96 -5.11
CA PRO A 51 18.88 -4.10 -6.05
C PRO A 51 17.40 -4.47 -6.11
N ILE A 52 16.52 -3.48 -6.18
CA ILE A 52 15.09 -3.73 -6.41
C ILE A 52 14.85 -4.00 -7.90
N SER A 53 13.85 -4.83 -8.18
CA SER A 53 13.25 -4.95 -9.50
C SER A 53 11.78 -4.57 -9.36
N SER A 54 11.41 -3.45 -9.97
CA SER A 54 10.01 -3.02 -10.05
C SER A 54 9.20 -4.07 -10.80
N ARG A 55 8.02 -4.39 -10.28
CA ARG A 55 7.13 -5.40 -10.85
C ARG A 55 5.92 -4.77 -11.50
N THR A 56 5.21 -5.57 -12.30
CA THR A 56 3.88 -5.28 -12.80
C THR A 56 2.87 -6.18 -12.09
N TYR A 57 1.57 -5.84 -12.17
CA TYR A 57 0.52 -6.68 -11.63
C TYR A 57 0.57 -8.11 -12.19
N ASP A 58 0.63 -8.25 -13.52
CA ASP A 58 0.70 -9.56 -14.17
C ASP A 58 1.97 -10.33 -13.77
N GLY A 59 3.07 -9.61 -13.54
CA GLY A 59 4.33 -10.18 -13.06
C GLY A 59 4.22 -10.74 -11.64
N ASP A 60 3.47 -10.09 -10.77
CA ASP A 60 3.21 -10.58 -9.40
C ASP A 60 2.21 -11.73 -9.41
N VAL A 61 1.14 -11.66 -10.20
CA VAL A 61 0.17 -12.77 -10.37
C VAL A 61 0.89 -14.04 -10.83
N THR A 62 1.80 -13.92 -11.79
CA THR A 62 2.59 -15.05 -12.30
C THR A 62 3.55 -15.58 -11.23
N ALA A 63 4.25 -14.68 -10.52
CA ALA A 63 5.23 -15.06 -9.51
C ALA A 63 4.59 -15.73 -8.27
N GLU A 64 3.43 -15.24 -7.85
CA GLU A 64 2.67 -15.77 -6.71
C GLU A 64 1.83 -17.01 -7.08
N GLY A 65 1.83 -17.40 -8.36
CA GLY A 65 1.14 -18.59 -8.86
C GLY A 65 -0.38 -18.44 -8.95
N GLY A 66 -0.90 -17.21 -9.00
CA GLY A 66 -2.33 -16.94 -9.14
C GLY A 66 -2.78 -15.55 -8.72
N SER A 67 -4.09 -15.33 -8.79
CA SER A 67 -4.74 -14.08 -8.39
C SER A 67 -4.54 -13.79 -6.89
N PRO A 68 -4.60 -12.51 -6.48
CA PRO A 68 -4.52 -12.12 -5.07
C PRO A 68 -5.55 -12.87 -4.22
N THR A 69 -5.16 -13.28 -3.02
CA THR A 69 -6.06 -13.85 -2.02
C THR A 69 -7.14 -12.85 -1.60
N ALA A 70 -6.81 -11.56 -1.54
CA ALA A 70 -7.77 -10.50 -1.29
C ALA A 70 -7.39 -9.20 -2.00
N THR A 71 -8.40 -8.41 -2.33
CA THR A 71 -8.26 -7.10 -2.97
C THR A 71 -9.10 -6.07 -2.21
N LEU A 72 -8.59 -4.86 -2.05
CA LEU A 72 -9.25 -3.79 -1.31
C LEU A 72 -9.13 -2.45 -2.04
N SER A 73 -10.25 -1.82 -2.37
CA SER A 73 -10.26 -0.49 -2.99
C SER A 73 -10.59 0.62 -1.98
N ILE A 74 -9.78 1.67 -1.99
CA ILE A 74 -9.88 2.83 -1.08
C ILE A 74 -9.95 4.11 -1.91
N SER A 75 -10.91 4.97 -1.59
CA SER A 75 -11.12 6.27 -2.21
C SER A 75 -10.88 7.39 -1.20
N GLY A 76 -10.56 8.59 -1.70
CA GLY A 76 -10.39 9.79 -0.87
C GLY A 76 -8.99 9.98 -0.27
N LEU A 77 -8.01 9.14 -0.61
CA LEU A 77 -6.58 9.38 -0.34
C LEU A 77 -5.99 10.36 -1.36
N ASP A 78 -4.90 11.03 -0.99
CA ASP A 78 -4.15 11.91 -1.88
C ASP A 78 -3.26 11.10 -2.84
N GLU A 79 -3.88 10.65 -3.93
CA GLU A 79 -3.21 9.88 -4.98
C GLU A 79 -2.03 10.62 -5.61
N ALA A 80 -2.08 11.96 -5.69
CA ALA A 80 -1.00 12.73 -6.28
C ALA A 80 0.26 12.68 -5.41
N GLN A 81 0.11 12.86 -4.09
CA GLN A 81 1.22 12.72 -3.15
C GLN A 81 1.75 11.28 -3.11
N MET A 82 0.87 10.27 -3.15
CA MET A 82 1.28 8.86 -3.19
C MET A 82 2.14 8.55 -4.42
N LYS A 83 1.73 9.01 -5.62
CA LYS A 83 2.50 8.81 -6.86
C LYS A 83 3.86 9.49 -6.78
N ARG A 84 3.93 10.73 -6.29
CA ARG A 84 5.20 11.45 -6.09
C ARG A 84 6.12 10.74 -5.10
N ALA A 85 5.58 10.24 -3.98
CA ALA A 85 6.37 9.50 -3.00
C ALA A 85 6.95 8.21 -3.59
N TRP A 86 6.18 7.51 -4.42
CA TRP A 86 6.66 6.32 -5.13
C TRP A 86 7.77 6.65 -6.13
N ASP A 87 7.55 7.64 -6.98
CA ASP A 87 8.55 8.07 -7.99
C ASP A 87 9.84 8.54 -7.31
N ASN A 88 9.75 9.31 -6.20
CA ASN A 88 10.88 9.71 -5.38
C ASN A 88 11.60 8.51 -4.74
N MET A 89 10.87 7.49 -4.30
CA MET A 89 11.47 6.30 -3.71
C MET A 89 12.31 5.55 -4.76
N LEU A 90 11.79 5.38 -5.97
CA LEU A 90 12.53 4.74 -7.08
C LEU A 90 13.76 5.55 -7.50
N ALA A 91 13.65 6.89 -7.57
CA ALA A 91 14.77 7.77 -7.93
C ALA A 91 15.96 7.67 -6.96
N ASN A 92 15.70 7.33 -5.69
CA ASN A 92 16.73 7.17 -4.65
C ASN A 92 17.42 5.79 -4.66
N ASN A 93 17.22 4.99 -5.72
CA ASN A 93 17.82 3.66 -5.91
C ASN A 93 17.76 2.77 -4.65
N PRO A 94 16.55 2.44 -4.19
CA PRO A 94 16.36 1.80 -2.90
C PRO A 94 16.86 0.36 -2.96
N ARG A 95 17.35 -0.12 -1.81
CA ARG A 95 17.87 -1.49 -1.69
C ARG A 95 16.91 -2.33 -0.86
N TYR A 96 16.58 -3.51 -1.39
CA TYR A 96 15.68 -4.47 -0.77
C TYR A 96 16.33 -5.06 0.48
N LEU A 97 15.58 -5.00 1.59
CA LEU A 97 15.93 -5.64 2.86
C LEU A 97 14.69 -6.38 3.36
N VAL A 98 14.77 -7.70 3.48
CA VAL A 98 13.63 -8.59 3.86
C VAL A 98 12.89 -8.06 5.09
N TYR A 99 13.61 -7.55 6.09
CA TYR A 99 13.03 -7.14 7.37
C TYR A 99 12.62 -5.66 7.47
N ARG A 100 13.02 -4.79 6.52
CA ARG A 100 12.84 -3.34 6.66
C ARG A 100 12.48 -2.58 5.38
N LYS A 101 12.88 -3.06 4.21
CA LYS A 101 12.65 -2.42 2.91
C LYS A 101 12.12 -3.46 1.93
N ASN A 102 11.01 -4.10 2.33
CA ASN A 102 10.30 -5.11 1.56
C ASN A 102 9.03 -4.51 0.91
N CYS A 103 8.24 -5.32 0.20
CA CYS A 103 6.99 -4.87 -0.44
C CYS A 103 5.99 -4.29 0.56
N ALA A 104 5.84 -4.90 1.73
CA ALA A 104 4.94 -4.45 2.78
C ALA A 104 5.30 -3.06 3.32
N TRP A 105 6.57 -2.83 3.65
CA TRP A 105 7.03 -1.53 4.13
C TRP A 105 6.80 -0.41 3.11
N THR A 106 7.03 -0.70 1.83
CA THR A 106 6.80 0.24 0.73
C THR A 106 5.32 0.61 0.63
N VAL A 107 4.43 -0.39 0.54
CA VAL A 107 3.00 -0.14 0.44
C VAL A 107 2.50 0.66 1.65
N LYS A 108 2.96 0.33 2.87
CA LYS A 108 2.63 1.07 4.08
C LYS A 108 3.07 2.54 3.98
N SER A 109 4.34 2.79 3.63
CA SER A 109 4.89 4.15 3.52
C SER A 109 4.11 5.00 2.50
N ILE A 110 3.71 4.40 1.39
CA ILE A 110 2.90 5.09 0.37
C ILE A 110 1.48 5.35 0.86
N LEU A 111 0.86 4.41 1.59
CA LEU A 111 -0.46 4.63 2.20
C LEU A 111 -0.45 5.78 3.21
N ASP A 112 0.58 5.86 4.07
CA ASP A 112 0.72 6.94 5.05
C ASP A 112 0.71 8.32 4.38
N VAL A 113 1.52 8.49 3.32
CA VAL A 113 1.56 9.73 2.53
C VAL A 113 0.17 10.07 1.96
N GLY A 114 -0.55 9.07 1.46
CA GLY A 114 -1.90 9.23 0.94
C GLY A 114 -2.93 9.70 1.96
N THR A 115 -2.69 9.48 3.25
CA THR A 115 -3.60 9.97 4.31
C THR A 115 -3.40 11.45 4.63
N GLY A 116 -2.33 12.08 4.14
CA GLY A 116 -1.97 13.46 4.49
C GLY A 116 -1.47 13.61 5.94
N TYR A 117 -1.11 12.50 6.60
CA TYR A 117 -0.52 12.52 7.93
C TYR A 117 0.89 13.11 7.87
N ASP A 118 1.15 14.13 8.69
CA ASP A 118 2.46 14.76 8.85
C ASP A 118 3.49 13.74 9.36
N LEU A 119 4.72 13.82 8.86
CA LEU A 119 5.86 12.97 9.21
C LEU A 119 6.14 12.97 10.73
N GLY A 120 5.73 14.01 11.46
CA GLY A 120 5.81 14.09 12.92
C GLY A 120 4.92 13.07 13.67
N ALA A 121 3.80 12.64 13.07
CA ALA A 121 2.94 11.57 13.58
C ALA A 121 3.35 10.17 13.04
N ALA A 122 4.20 10.12 12.01
CA ALA A 122 4.86 8.89 11.56
C ALA A 122 5.76 8.28 12.66
N ALA A 123 6.17 9.09 13.65
CA ALA A 123 6.89 8.68 14.85
C ALA A 123 5.96 8.16 15.98
N SER A 124 4.70 8.61 16.05
CA SER A 124 3.74 8.10 17.05
C SER A 124 3.10 6.77 16.65
N ASP A 125 2.99 6.42 15.36
CA ASP A 125 2.52 5.08 14.94
C ASP A 125 3.61 4.00 14.98
N PHE A 126 4.87 4.41 15.14
CA PHE A 126 5.96 3.56 15.64
C PHE A 126 5.64 3.00 17.06
N ILE A 127 4.78 3.68 17.83
CA ILE A 127 4.41 3.35 19.22
C ILE A 127 3.39 2.22 19.31
N ASN A 128 2.71 1.82 18.22
CA ASN A 128 1.86 0.62 18.18
C ASN A 128 2.59 -0.68 17.74
N LEU A 129 3.89 -0.79 18.03
CA LEU A 129 4.63 -1.93 18.62
C LEU A 129 4.18 -3.42 18.53
N ARG A 130 3.11 -3.87 17.86
CA ARG A 130 2.56 -5.23 18.09
C ARG A 130 1.97 -5.95 16.87
N VAL A 131 2.76 -6.15 15.83
CA VAL A 131 2.62 -7.41 15.08
C VAL A 131 4.01 -8.01 14.84
N SER A 132 4.36 -9.01 15.67
CA SER A 132 5.62 -9.78 15.70
C SER A 132 6.92 -9.03 15.38
N GLY A 133 7.55 -8.45 16.40
CA GLY A 133 8.98 -8.11 16.36
C GLY A 133 9.37 -6.87 15.53
N GLY A 134 8.42 -6.01 15.16
CA GLY A 134 8.70 -4.75 14.45
C GLY A 134 8.88 -4.89 12.94
N VAL A 135 8.47 -6.03 12.36
CA VAL A 135 8.53 -6.28 10.91
C VAL A 135 7.13 -6.13 10.30
N TRP A 136 7.00 -5.25 9.30
CA TRP A 136 5.77 -5.18 8.50
C TRP A 136 5.68 -6.40 7.59
N THR A 137 4.58 -7.14 7.72
CA THR A 137 4.28 -8.30 6.88
C THR A 137 3.15 -7.94 5.92
N PRO A 138 3.01 -8.66 4.79
CA PRO A 138 1.91 -8.44 3.85
C PRO A 138 0.52 -8.44 4.52
N ARG A 139 0.30 -9.34 5.49
CA ARG A 139 -0.96 -9.44 6.23
C ARG A 139 -1.26 -8.19 7.05
N THR A 140 -0.27 -7.65 7.75
CA THR A 140 -0.48 -6.51 8.66
C THR A 140 -0.74 -5.22 7.91
N VAL A 141 -0.08 -5.05 6.76
CA VAL A 141 -0.33 -3.92 5.87
C VAL A 141 -1.72 -4.03 5.22
N PHE A 142 -2.18 -5.25 4.89
CA PHE A 142 -3.55 -5.45 4.41
C PHE A 142 -4.60 -5.09 5.47
N GLU A 143 -4.39 -5.48 6.73
CA GLU A 143 -5.26 -5.10 7.86
C GLU A 143 -5.27 -3.59 8.08
N TYR A 144 -4.10 -2.94 8.02
CA TYR A 144 -4.00 -1.49 8.08
C TYR A 144 -4.79 -0.82 6.94
N ALA A 145 -4.66 -1.30 5.71
CA ALA A 145 -5.44 -0.80 4.57
C ALA A 145 -6.96 -0.97 4.80
N ARG A 146 -7.40 -2.09 5.38
CA ARG A 146 -8.81 -2.32 5.73
C ARG A 146 -9.33 -1.30 6.74
N LEU A 147 -8.52 -0.94 7.74
CA LEU A 147 -8.86 0.12 8.70
C LEU A 147 -8.98 1.48 8.01
N LEU A 148 -8.03 1.82 7.12
CA LEU A 148 -8.10 3.04 6.32
C LEU A 148 -9.39 3.08 5.49
N LYS A 149 -9.74 1.99 4.80
CA LYS A 149 -10.99 1.91 4.05
C LYS A 149 -12.20 2.27 4.92
N SER A 150 -12.33 1.62 6.07
CA SER A 150 -13.46 1.87 6.99
C SER A 150 -13.54 3.35 7.42
N ARG A 151 -12.40 3.99 7.69
CA ARG A 151 -12.33 5.41 8.07
C ARG A 151 -12.78 6.33 6.94
N TYR A 152 -12.29 6.11 5.72
CA TYR A 152 -12.60 6.95 4.57
C TYR A 152 -14.02 6.74 4.04
N ASP A 153 -14.51 5.50 4.02
CA ASP A 153 -15.91 5.19 3.71
C ASP A 153 -16.85 5.89 4.70
N SER A 154 -16.51 5.90 5.99
CA SER A 154 -17.28 6.61 7.02
C SER A 154 -17.24 8.14 6.84
N LYS A 155 -16.09 8.71 6.46
CA LYS A 155 -15.95 10.15 6.18
C LYS A 155 -16.78 10.56 4.96
N ALA A 156 -16.78 9.74 3.91
CA ALA A 156 -17.60 9.95 2.72
C ALA A 156 -19.10 9.96 3.07
N ARG A 157 -19.58 8.97 3.82
CA ARG A 157 -20.97 8.93 4.30
C ARG A 157 -21.37 10.14 5.14
N LYS A 158 -20.50 10.61 6.03
CA LYS A 158 -20.75 11.82 6.82
C LYS A 158 -20.87 13.06 5.94
N PHE A 159 -20.02 13.17 4.92
CA PHE A 159 -20.07 14.27 3.96
C PHE A 159 -21.36 14.22 3.13
N GLU A 160 -21.73 13.05 2.60
CA GLU A 160 -22.99 12.83 1.87
C GLU A 160 -24.21 13.22 2.72
N ASN A 161 -24.27 12.78 3.98
CA ASN A 161 -25.34 13.15 4.89
C ASN A 161 -25.38 14.66 5.14
N ALA A 162 -24.23 15.30 5.39
CA ALA A 162 -24.16 16.75 5.60
C ALA A 162 -24.56 17.55 4.36
N THR A 163 -24.20 17.09 3.15
CA THR A 163 -24.66 17.71 1.91
C THR A 163 -26.16 17.53 1.72
N ASN A 164 -26.70 16.33 1.95
CA ASN A 164 -28.13 16.07 1.82
C ASN A 164 -28.95 16.89 2.84
N ASP A 165 -28.45 17.04 4.07
CA ASP A 165 -29.07 17.90 5.09
C ASP A 165 -29.00 19.39 4.73
N ALA A 166 -27.89 19.85 4.14
CA ALA A 166 -27.74 21.23 3.67
C ALA A 166 -28.62 21.55 2.44
N TYR A 167 -28.93 20.54 1.62
CA TYR A 167 -29.85 20.66 0.47
C TYR A 167 -31.31 20.33 0.83
N ASN A 168 -31.59 19.84 2.04
CA ASN A 168 -32.94 19.78 2.61
C ASN A 168 -33.39 21.17 3.09
N LEU A 169 -33.46 22.13 2.15
CA LEU A 169 -34.43 23.22 2.26
C LEU A 169 -35.80 22.56 2.27
N ARG A 170 -36.41 22.47 3.47
CA ARG A 170 -37.80 22.07 3.64
C ARG A 170 -38.67 22.82 2.64
N ILE A 171 -39.10 22.12 1.59
CA ILE A 171 -40.36 22.45 0.93
C ILE A 171 -41.39 21.58 1.64
N SER A 172 -42.36 22.27 2.25
CA SER A 172 -43.43 21.85 3.17
C SER A 172 -42.99 21.61 4.62
#